data_AF-A0A7J9PZB7-F1
#
_entry.id   AF-A0A7J9PZB7-F1
#
_cell.length_a   1.000
_cell.length_b   1.000
_cell.length_c   1.000
_cell.angle_alpha   90.00
_cell.angle_beta   90.00
_cell.angle_gamma   90.00
#
_symmetry.space_group_name_H-M   'P 1'
#
loop_
_entity.id
_entity.type
_entity.pdbx_description
1 polymer ?
#
loop_
_entity_poly.entity_id
_entity_poly.type
_entity_poly.pdbx_seq_one_letter_code
_entity_poly.pdbx_strand_id
1 'polypeptide(L)' 'MTEIYLNEEFLPENEAKISVYDHGLLYGDGVFEGIRAYSKRIFKLKEHVDRLYESANTISLNIP' A
#
# COMPACT_ATOMS: atom_id res chain seq x y z
N MET A 1 2.50 -19.17 5.00
CA MET A 1 2.01 -18.16 5.95
C MET A 1 2.27 -16.82 5.29
N THR A 2 1.26 -15.97 5.16
CA THR A 2 1.40 -14.69 4.46
C THR A 2 2.01 -13.69 5.44
N GLU A 3 3.03 -12.96 4.99
CA GLU A 3 3.63 -11.85 5.73
C GLU A 3 3.17 -10.53 5.12
N ILE A 4 2.89 -9.54 5.96
CA ILE A 4 2.45 -8.19 5.56
C ILE A 4 3.56 -7.22 5.94
N TYR A 5 4.02 -6.42 4.99
CA TYR A 5 4.91 -5.29 5.26
C TYR A 5 4.09 -4.10 5.77
N LEU A 6 4.39 -3.63 6.98
CA LEU A 6 3.74 -2.49 7.62
C LEU A 6 4.79 -1.63 8.32
N ASN A 7 5.00 -0.40 7.84
CA ASN A 7 5.90 0.59 8.45
C ASN A 7 7.28 0.03 8.85
N GLU A 8 8.04 -0.48 7.87
CA GLU A 8 9.39 -1.05 8.03
C GLU A 8 9.47 -2.44 8.68
N GLU A 9 8.35 -3.01 9.12
CA GLU A 9 8.28 -4.34 9.74
C GLU A 9 7.52 -5.35 8.87
N PHE A 10 7.94 -6.63 8.93
CA PHE A 10 7.16 -7.76 8.39
C PHE A 10 6.42 -8.44 9.54
N LEU A 11 5.09 -8.50 9.43
CA LEU A 11 4.22 -9.09 10.44
C LEU A 11 3.46 -10.29 9.88
N PRO A 12 3.14 -11.30 10.71
CA PRO A 12 2.14 -12.30 10.37
C PRO A 12 0.79 -11.65 10.05
N GLU A 13 0.05 -12.21 9.07
CA GLU A 13 -1.25 -11.68 8.63
C GLU A 13 -2.24 -11.40 9.77
N ASN A 14 -2.26 -12.24 10.81
CA ASN A 14 -3.15 -12.08 11.97
C ASN A 14 -2.72 -10.99 12.97
N GLU A 15 -1.52 -10.43 12.81
CA GLU A 15 -0.97 -9.36 13.66
C GLU A 15 -0.93 -8.00 12.93
N ALA A 16 -1.01 -8.01 11.60
CA ALA A 16 -1.03 -6.82 10.77
C ALA A 16 -2.31 -5.99 11.01
N LYS A 17 -2.19 -4.93 11.80
CA LYS A 17 -3.29 -4.03 12.18
C LYS A 17 -2.84 -2.58 12.18
N ILE A 18 -3.76 -1.68 11.86
CA ILE A 18 -3.57 -0.23 11.97
C ILE A 18 -4.37 0.33 13.15
N SER A 19 -4.08 1.57 13.53
CA SER A 19 -4.85 2.28 14.55
C SER A 19 -6.29 2.50 14.09
N VAL A 20 -7.25 2.42 15.01
CA VAL A 20 -8.65 2.80 14.74
C VAL A 20 -8.80 4.31 14.45
N TYR A 21 -7.77 5.10 14.76
CA TYR A 21 -7.72 6.54 14.51
C TYR A 21 -7.04 6.90 13.19
N ASP A 22 -6.59 5.92 12.41
CA ASP A 22 -6.01 6.18 11.09
C ASP A 22 -7.08 6.76 10.16
N HIS A 23 -6.79 7.91 9.54
CA HIS A 23 -7.72 8.56 8.61
C HIS A 23 -8.00 7.71 7.37
N GLY A 24 -7.07 6.84 6.97
CA GLY A 24 -7.28 5.84 5.94
C GLY A 24 -8.42 4.87 6.30
N LEU A 25 -8.60 4.54 7.58
CA LEU A 25 -9.72 3.74 8.06
C LEU A 25 -10.99 4.58 8.25
N LEU A 26 -10.88 5.73 8.91
CA LEU A 26 -12.04 6.55 9.30
C LEU A 26 -12.75 7.18 8.10
N TYR A 27 -12.00 7.60 7.09
CA TYR A 27 -12.50 8.42 5.99
C TYR A 27 -12.13 7.89 4.60
N GLY A 28 -11.33 6.81 4.53
CA GLY A 28 -10.76 6.37 3.26
C GLY A 28 -9.68 7.32 2.73
N ASP A 29 -9.05 8.10 3.61
CA ASP A 29 -8.03 9.09 3.26
C ASP A 29 -6.68 8.41 3.01
N GLY A 30 -6.57 7.72 1.87
CA GLY A 30 -5.40 6.98 1.47
C GLY A 30 -5.52 6.47 0.04
N VAL A 31 -4.42 5.91 -0.48
CA VAL A 31 -4.36 5.35 -1.83
C VAL A 31 -3.83 3.92 -1.80
N PHE A 32 -4.16 3.13 -2.83
CA PHE A 32 -3.71 1.74 -2.93
C PHE A 32 -3.41 1.36 -4.38
N GLU A 33 -2.72 0.24 -4.55
CA GLU A 33 -2.44 -0.36 -5.86
C GLU A 33 -2.65 -1.87 -5.85
N GLY A 34 -2.94 -2.43 -7.03
CA GLY A 34 -3.08 -3.86 -7.25
C GLY A 34 -2.07 -4.34 -8.30
N ILE A 35 -1.05 -5.09 -7.88
CA ILE A 35 0.07 -5.50 -8.75
C ILE A 35 0.14 -7.03 -8.84
N ARG A 36 0.45 -7.55 -10.03
CA ARG A 36 0.58 -9.01 -10.25
C ARG A 36 2.02 -9.41 -10.49
N ALA A 37 2.42 -10.53 -9.90
CA ALA A 37 3.67 -11.21 -10.20
C ALA A 37 3.40 -12.49 -11.00
N TYR A 38 4.18 -12.71 -12.05
CA TYR A 38 4.16 -13.93 -12.86
C TYR A 38 5.58 -14.45 -12.97
N SER A 39 5.81 -15.72 -12.62
CA SER A 39 7.11 -16.37 -12.81
C SER A 39 8.30 -15.56 -12.28
N LYS A 40 8.18 -15.03 -11.05
CA LYS A 40 9.19 -14.19 -10.36
C LYS A 40 9.44 -12.82 -11.01
N ARG A 41 8.54 -12.33 -11.87
CA ARG A 41 8.61 -10.99 -12.47
C ARG A 41 7.35 -10.22 -12.12
N ILE A 42 7.52 -8.96 -11.71
CA ILE A 42 6.40 -8.07 -11.42
C ILE A 42 5.96 -7.44 -12.74
N PHE A 43 4.70 -7.66 -13.12
CA PHE A 43 4.16 -7.11 -14.35
C PHE A 43 3.84 -5.63 -14.15
N LYS A 44 4.42 -4.78 -15.01
CA LYS A 44 4.12 -3.33 -15.06
C LYS A 44 4.39 -2.58 -13.74
N LEU A 45 5.41 -3.01 -12.99
CA LEU A 45 5.74 -2.43 -11.68
C LEU A 45 5.87 -0.90 -11.74
N LYS A 46 6.62 -0.37 -12.72
CA LYS A 46 6.84 1.07 -12.84
C LYS A 46 5.52 1.81 -13.02
N GLU A 47 4.68 1.36 -13.94
CA GLU A 47 3.40 2.01 -14.24
C GLU A 47 2.44 1.98 -13.04
N HIS A 48 2.44 0.91 -12.25
CA HIS A 48 1.66 0.85 -11.01
C HIS A 48 2.21 1.80 -9.94
N VAL A 49 3.54 1.85 -9.74
CA VAL A 49 4.16 2.76 -8.76
C VAL A 49 3.95 4.21 -9.16
N ASP A 50 4.14 4.57 -10.42
CA ASP A 50 3.90 5.93 -10.91
C ASP A 50 2.45 6.37 -10.60
N ARG A 51 1.45 5.50 -10.87
CA ARG A 51 0.04 5.79 -10.58
C ARG A 51 -0.25 5.90 -9.08
N LEU A 52 0.43 5.15 -8.22
CA LEU A 52 0.29 5.27 -6.76
C LEU A 52 0.70 6.68 -6.30
N TYR A 53 1.84 7.19 -6.76
CA TYR A 53 2.32 8.53 -6.44
C TYR A 53 1.41 9.62 -7.03
N GLU A 54 0.92 9.45 -8.26
CA GLU A 54 -0.06 10.36 -8.87
C GLU A 54 -1.38 10.39 -8.08
N SER A 55 -1.85 9.24 -7.61
CA SER A 55 -3.06 9.13 -6.79
C SER A 55 -2.88 9.84 -5.46
N ALA A 56 -1.74 9.63 -4.78
CA ALA A 56 -1.41 10.31 -3.53
C ALA A 56 -1.38 11.84 -3.73
N ASN A 57 -0.71 12.30 -4.79
CA ASN A 57 -0.66 13.72 -5.14
C ASN A 57 -2.05 14.32 -5.42
N THR A 58 -2.97 13.56 -6.03
CA THR A 58 -4.34 14.02 -6.33
C THR A 58 -5.14 14.34 -5.07
N ILE A 59 -4.88 13.64 -3.96
CA ILE A 59 -5.50 13.91 -2.66
C ILE A 59 -4.59 14.76 -1.74
N SER A 60 -3.53 15.35 -2.28
CA SER A 60 -2.53 16.12 -1.51
C SER A 60 -1.83 15.34 -0.39
N LEU A 61 -1.71 14.02 -0.56
CA LEU A 61 -0.97 13.13 0.34
C LEU A 61 0.48 12.99 -0.15
N ASN A 62 1.45 13.23 0.75
CA ASN A 62 2.85 12.98 0.48
C ASN A 62 3.25 11.59 1.01
N ILE A 63 3.77 10.74 0.13
CA ILE A 63 4.34 9.44 0.53
C ILE A 63 5.71 9.70 1.18
N PRO A 64 5.98 9.16 2.40
CA PRO A 64 7.20 9.42 3.15
C PRO A 64 8.46 8.76 2.54
#